data_AF-A0A2P5F2G4-F1
#
_entry.id   AF-A0A2P5F2G4-F1
#
_cell.length_a   1.000
_cell.length_b   1.000
_cell.length_c   1.000
_cell.angle_alpha   90.00
_cell.angle_beta   90.00
_cell.angle_gamma   90.00
#
_symmetry.space_group_name_H-M   'P 1'
#
loop_
_entity.id
_entity.type
_entity.pdbx_description
1 polymer ?
#
loop_
_entity_poly.entity_id
_entity_poly.type
_entity_poly.pdbx_seq_one_letter_code
_entity_poly.pdbx_strand_id
1 'polypeptide(L)'
;MGIRVQKKDRNNRLCVDETMSDDDYVVMLPLETMQRLHLSHAHPLWIKGKKGRQTMCIAIAYDHDDRCKIEPKTRLNRAVMNDLSIRIGGSVSVHCLPGVKKPVHILSTDDNLKLAEFLNNVGDDVLSEIFLRLPNGRSALQYSSVCKRWSSIISDSAFIHNFIHIHDHMCLRFSEDYYRSRPFMLLFTRYDRYYRSGESDDDPHYFEPFCQVFSEKSKVPHGGKRSNYLYFMPCTVVILASYNDLVLATSLDDTHPKHPPFTAATKNYICNPLTKQWLELPKVKPLHIISGYGFVCEPICSKKLGCTSNVRYRVVIIGRAHSTINLLDRRMGKLHLGLVNGQLRLSQFYEAEAQKYYVFRVWELKNKNDNKCPSWVLVYNLKLNCSERKMFFLSFHPNHTNVVFLLRGNEVCQYDMFEKKYEKVGEYADRIYMPWIDISTHTIFYPSWPTPIPALPSTPIPALPSG
;
A
#
# COMPACT_ATOMS: atom_id res chain seq x y z
N MET A 1 34.59 31.84 -23.84
CA MET A 1 33.13 31.56 -23.79
C MET A 1 32.70 31.66 -22.34
N GLY A 2 31.90 32.67 -22.00
CA GLY A 2 31.50 32.95 -20.62
C GLY A 2 30.52 31.92 -20.07
N ILE A 3 30.82 31.41 -18.87
CA ILE A 3 29.93 30.54 -18.10
C ILE A 3 28.71 31.36 -17.70
N ARG A 4 27.54 30.96 -18.21
CA ARG A 4 26.25 31.56 -17.90
C ARG A 4 25.90 31.24 -16.44
N VAL A 5 26.12 32.21 -15.54
CA VAL A 5 25.63 32.16 -14.15
C VAL A 5 24.11 31.99 -14.20
N GLN A 6 23.60 30.85 -13.73
CA GLN A 6 22.18 30.66 -13.52
C GLN A 6 21.68 31.71 -12.51
N LYS A 7 20.66 32.48 -12.89
CA LYS A 7 19.99 33.44 -12.00
C LYS A 7 19.49 32.69 -10.76
N LYS A 8 19.87 33.20 -9.58
CA LYS A 8 19.43 32.74 -8.26
C LYS A 8 17.91 32.83 -8.17
N ASP A 9 17.24 31.70 -7.98
CA ASP A 9 15.79 31.62 -7.94
C ASP A 9 15.21 32.49 -6.80
N ARG A 10 14.29 33.40 -7.13
CA ARG A 10 13.65 34.33 -6.17
C ARG A 10 12.55 33.65 -5.35
N ASN A 11 12.22 32.39 -5.64
CA ASN A 11 11.07 31.68 -5.07
C ASN A 11 11.23 31.16 -3.63
N ASN A 12 12.45 31.19 -3.06
CA ASN A 12 12.73 30.61 -1.75
C ASN A 12 12.80 31.65 -0.62
N ARG A 13 12.50 32.92 -0.90
CA ARG A 13 12.62 34.01 0.07
C ARG A 13 11.28 34.30 0.75
N LEU A 14 11.20 34.12 2.06
CA LEU A 14 9.96 34.17 2.83
C LEU A 14 10.05 35.22 3.94
N CYS A 15 8.96 35.93 4.19
CA CYS A 15 8.84 36.89 5.30
C CYS A 15 8.63 36.14 6.62
N VAL A 16 9.26 36.65 7.69
CA VAL A 16 9.28 36.02 9.01
C VAL A 16 8.22 36.62 9.92
N ASP A 17 7.51 35.75 10.64
CA ASP A 17 6.71 36.06 11.82
C ASP A 17 7.21 35.27 13.04
N GLU A 18 6.78 35.65 14.24
CA GLU A 18 7.12 34.93 15.48
C GLU A 18 6.16 33.75 15.69
N THR A 19 6.68 32.61 16.14
CA THR A 19 5.85 31.53 16.69
C THR A 19 5.95 31.53 18.21
N MET A 20 4.89 31.06 18.88
CA MET A 20 4.86 30.86 20.34
C MET A 20 5.44 29.50 20.76
N SER A 21 5.96 28.70 19.83
CA SER A 21 6.65 27.43 20.13
C SER A 21 8.06 27.70 20.65
N ASP A 22 8.43 27.00 21.73
CA ASP A 22 9.77 27.04 22.34
C ASP A 22 10.78 26.10 21.66
N ASP A 23 10.41 25.46 20.53
CA ASP A 23 11.29 24.50 19.86
C ASP A 23 12.36 25.19 18.99
N ASP A 24 13.62 25.15 19.44
CA ASP A 24 14.77 25.82 18.81
C ASP A 24 15.19 25.32 17.42
N TYR A 25 14.53 24.27 16.92
CA TYR A 25 14.85 23.66 15.62
C TYR A 25 13.64 23.53 14.70
N VAL A 26 12.49 24.11 15.06
CA VAL A 26 11.26 24.01 14.28
C VAL A 26 11.02 25.29 13.48
N VAL A 27 10.68 25.13 12.20
CA VAL A 27 10.15 26.21 11.37
C VAL A 27 8.75 25.87 10.89
N MET A 28 7.82 26.79 11.11
CA MET A 28 6.46 26.64 10.59
C MET A 28 6.37 27.32 9.23
N LEU A 29 6.06 26.55 8.20
CA LEU A 29 5.88 27.03 6.84
C LEU A 29 4.40 26.92 6.44
N PRO A 30 3.86 27.92 5.70
CA PRO A 30 2.54 27.79 5.10
C PRO A 30 2.48 26.56 4.21
N LEU A 31 1.35 25.86 4.22
CA LEU A 31 1.15 24.63 3.45
C LEU A 31 1.53 24.79 1.96
N GLU A 32 1.03 25.84 1.31
CA GLU A 32 1.33 26.16 -0.09
C GLU A 32 2.82 26.37 -0.35
N THR A 33 3.53 26.97 0.61
CA THR A 33 4.96 27.21 0.51
C THR A 33 5.74 25.90 0.59
N MET A 34 5.34 24.97 1.45
CA MET A 34 5.97 23.64 1.51
C MET A 34 5.75 22.86 0.22
N GLN A 35 4.54 22.88 -0.33
CA GLN A 35 4.24 22.24 -1.62
C GLN A 35 5.07 22.83 -2.76
N ARG A 36 5.15 24.16 -2.86
CA ARG A 36 5.94 24.86 -3.87
C ARG A 36 7.44 24.55 -3.78
N LEU A 37 7.95 24.32 -2.56
CA LEU A 37 9.35 23.97 -2.33
C LEU A 37 9.60 22.45 -2.32
N HIS A 38 8.57 21.64 -2.62
CA HIS A 38 8.61 20.17 -2.56
C HIS A 38 9.11 19.63 -1.20
N LEU A 39 8.79 20.33 -0.12
CA LEU A 39 9.10 19.94 1.26
C LEU A 39 7.97 19.08 1.83
N SER A 40 8.35 17.99 2.51
CA SER A 40 7.41 17.19 3.31
C SER A 40 7.36 17.66 4.76
N HIS A 41 6.30 17.30 5.48
CA HIS A 41 6.26 17.48 6.93
C HIS A 41 7.44 16.78 7.60
N ALA A 42 8.04 17.43 8.60
CA ALA A 42 9.26 17.03 9.29
C ALA A 42 10.52 16.87 8.40
N HIS A 43 10.56 17.55 7.24
CA HIS A 43 11.73 17.53 6.37
C HIS A 43 12.83 18.46 6.91
N PRO A 44 14.09 18.00 7.03
CA PRO A 44 15.20 18.85 7.44
C PRO A 44 15.59 19.82 6.32
N LEU A 45 15.80 21.09 6.64
CA LEU A 45 16.14 22.14 5.68
C LEU A 45 17.12 23.15 6.28
N TRP A 46 17.80 23.89 5.41
CA TRP A 46 18.60 25.06 5.81
C TRP A 46 17.78 26.33 5.70
N ILE A 47 17.76 27.12 6.78
CA ILE A 47 17.30 28.50 6.75
C ILE A 47 18.52 29.40 6.73
N LYS A 48 18.61 30.26 5.73
CA LYS A 48 19.66 31.28 5.62
C LYS A 48 19.10 32.64 5.94
N GLY A 49 19.75 33.29 6.90
CA GLY A 49 19.39 34.60 7.42
C GLY A 49 20.30 35.71 6.89
N LYS A 50 20.51 36.74 7.70
CA LYS A 50 21.40 37.86 7.37
C LYS A 50 22.85 37.54 7.74
N LYS A 51 23.79 38.33 7.22
CA LYS A 51 25.23 38.25 7.55
C LYS A 51 25.83 36.84 7.33
N GLY A 52 25.33 36.10 6.35
CA GLY A 52 25.80 34.74 6.04
C GLY A 52 25.43 33.67 7.08
N ARG A 53 24.63 34.00 8.09
CA ARG A 53 24.22 33.04 9.12
C ARG A 53 23.17 32.08 8.58
N GLN A 54 23.29 30.81 8.97
CA GLN A 54 22.38 29.75 8.56
C GLN A 54 22.19 28.77 9.71
N THR A 55 20.99 28.21 9.84
CA THR A 55 20.70 27.14 10.80
C THR A 55 19.88 26.03 10.13
N MET A 56 20.03 24.81 10.63
CA MET A 56 19.28 23.64 10.17
C MET A 56 18.01 23.53 11.01
N CYS A 57 16.85 23.42 10.35
CA CYS A 57 15.55 23.30 11.01
C CYS A 57 14.74 22.15 10.43
N ILE A 58 13.69 21.77 11.13
CA ILE A 58 12.68 20.81 10.72
C ILE A 58 11.43 21.57 10.28
N ALA A 59 10.96 21.31 9.05
CA ALA A 59 9.78 21.95 8.49
C ALA A 59 8.49 21.35 9.03
N ILE A 60 7.64 22.19 9.61
CA ILE A 60 6.27 21.83 10.01
C ILE A 60 5.30 22.68 9.21
N ALA A 61 4.30 22.03 8.62
CA ALA A 61 3.25 22.73 7.87
C ALA A 61 2.25 23.34 8.86
N TYR A 62 1.74 24.53 8.54
CA TYR A 62 0.56 25.07 9.22
C TYR A 62 -0.47 25.55 8.19
N ASP A 63 -1.74 25.45 8.59
CA ASP A 63 -2.86 25.88 7.76
C ASP A 63 -3.08 27.39 7.96
N HIS A 64 -3.21 28.12 6.85
CA HIS A 64 -3.49 29.55 6.86
C HIS A 64 -4.91 29.73 6.33
N ASP A 65 -5.78 30.45 7.04
CA ASP A 65 -7.17 30.61 6.63
C ASP A 65 -7.24 31.36 5.29
N ASP A 66 -7.73 30.69 4.23
CA ASP A 66 -7.88 31.25 2.87
C ASP A 66 -8.73 32.53 2.83
N ARG A 67 -9.50 32.84 3.88
CA ARG A 67 -10.27 34.10 4.00
C ARG A 67 -9.41 35.29 4.44
N CYS A 68 -8.20 35.07 4.96
CA CYS A 68 -7.30 36.11 5.41
C CYS A 68 -6.49 36.69 4.24
N LYS A 69 -6.67 37.99 3.96
CA LYS A 69 -5.93 38.74 2.91
C LYS A 69 -4.44 39.00 3.23
N ILE A 70 -3.91 38.44 4.32
CA ILE A 70 -2.52 38.66 4.74
C ILE A 70 -1.66 37.58 4.08
N GLU A 71 -0.58 37.99 3.40
CA GLU A 71 0.38 37.04 2.82
C GLU A 71 0.90 36.07 3.89
N PRO A 72 0.92 34.76 3.61
CA PRO A 72 1.30 33.75 4.58
C PRO A 72 2.80 33.82 4.89
N LYS A 73 3.17 33.90 6.17
CA LYS A 73 4.56 34.12 6.63
C LYS A 73 5.19 32.85 7.19
N THR A 74 6.51 32.75 7.11
CA THR A 74 7.27 31.72 7.82
C THR A 74 7.34 32.07 9.29
N ARG A 75 6.98 31.16 10.20
CA ARG A 75 7.08 31.42 11.64
C ARG A 75 8.32 30.77 12.23
N LEU A 76 9.11 31.56 12.95
CA LEU A 76 10.36 31.16 13.61
C LEU A 76 10.30 31.55 15.08
N ASN A 77 10.88 30.73 15.96
CA ASN A 77 10.99 31.10 17.37
C ASN A 77 12.10 32.15 17.56
N ARG A 78 12.18 32.73 18.76
CA ARG A 78 13.13 33.80 19.05
C ARG A 78 14.59 33.34 18.98
N ALA A 79 14.89 32.11 19.41
CA ALA A 79 16.23 31.54 19.34
C ALA A 79 16.73 31.42 17.90
N VAL A 80 15.93 30.81 17.02
CA VAL A 80 16.23 30.68 15.59
C VAL A 80 16.38 32.04 14.90
N MET A 81 15.53 33.01 15.24
CA MET A 81 15.66 34.38 14.70
C MET A 81 16.97 35.06 15.12
N ASN A 82 17.38 34.90 16.39
CA ASN A 82 18.65 35.43 16.91
C ASN A 82 19.85 34.80 16.21
N ASP A 83 19.84 33.47 16.05
CA ASP A 83 20.86 32.73 15.32
C ASP A 83 20.99 33.21 13.89
N LEU A 84 19.87 33.50 13.22
CA LEU A 84 19.83 34.01 11.85
C LEU A 84 20.07 35.52 11.73
N SER A 85 20.22 36.25 12.84
CA SER A 85 20.31 37.72 12.90
C SER A 85 19.16 38.42 12.17
N ILE A 86 17.94 37.94 12.39
CA ILE A 86 16.70 38.44 11.78
C ILE A 86 15.71 38.89 12.86
N ARG A 87 14.82 39.81 12.49
CA ARG A 87 13.68 40.26 13.31
C ARG A 87 12.38 39.96 12.57
N ILE A 88 11.26 40.02 13.29
CA ILE A 88 9.91 39.93 12.72
C ILE A 88 9.77 40.91 11.55
N GLY A 89 9.14 40.46 10.46
CA GLY A 89 9.02 41.20 9.20
C GLY A 89 10.27 41.17 8.31
N GLY A 90 11.38 40.61 8.80
CA GLY A 90 12.55 40.32 7.98
C GLY A 90 12.32 39.15 7.01
N SER A 91 13.25 38.91 6.09
CA SER A 91 13.15 37.82 5.11
C SER A 91 14.25 36.78 5.31
N VAL A 92 13.88 35.51 5.28
CA VAL A 92 14.80 34.35 5.24
C VAL A 92 14.78 33.70 3.87
N SER A 93 15.78 32.87 3.57
CA SER A 93 15.71 31.95 2.42
C SER A 93 15.78 30.50 2.86
N VAL A 94 14.89 29.68 2.30
CA VAL A 94 14.76 28.25 2.62
C VAL A 94 15.46 27.41 1.55
N HIS A 95 16.30 26.47 1.96
CA HIS A 95 17.05 25.61 1.05
C HIS A 95 16.87 24.15 1.46
N CYS A 96 16.30 23.36 0.55
CA CYS A 96 16.20 21.92 0.70
C CYS A 96 17.60 21.30 0.67
N LEU A 97 17.78 20.20 1.39
CA LEU A 97 19.00 19.41 1.40
C LEU A 97 18.91 18.30 0.33
N PRO A 98 19.61 18.41 -0.82
CA PRO A 98 19.63 17.32 -1.78
C PRO A 98 20.41 16.13 -1.18
N GLY A 99 19.74 15.00 -0.99
CA GLY A 99 20.38 13.72 -0.69
C GLY A 99 20.61 13.36 0.78
N VAL A 100 20.08 14.13 1.75
CA VAL A 100 20.16 13.72 3.16
C VAL A 100 19.15 12.60 3.43
N LYS A 101 19.66 11.37 3.56
CA LYS A 101 18.94 10.32 4.31
C LYS A 101 18.65 10.88 5.69
N LYS A 102 17.39 10.83 6.15
CA LYS A 102 16.97 11.31 7.47
C LYS A 102 18.07 10.95 8.49
N PRO A 103 18.71 11.91 9.16
CA PRO A 103 19.69 11.59 10.18
C PRO A 103 18.96 10.75 11.24
N VAL A 104 19.35 9.49 11.37
CA VAL A 104 18.93 8.68 12.50
C VAL A 104 19.72 9.26 13.66
N HIS A 105 19.11 10.18 14.40
CA HIS A 105 19.69 10.61 15.66
C HIS A 105 19.60 9.42 16.60
N ILE A 106 20.73 8.74 16.78
CA ILE A 106 20.85 7.70 17.79
C ILE A 106 20.91 8.44 19.12
N LEU A 107 19.86 8.28 19.93
CA LEU A 107 19.82 8.83 21.28
C LEU A 107 20.91 8.14 22.12
N SER A 108 21.60 8.90 22.96
CA SER A 108 22.50 8.31 23.96
C SER A 108 21.71 7.42 24.92
N THR A 109 22.39 6.55 25.68
CA THR A 109 21.71 5.74 26.71
C THR A 109 20.98 6.62 27.72
N ASP A 110 21.57 7.75 28.11
CA ASP A 110 20.97 8.70 29.06
C ASP A 110 19.73 9.39 28.47
N ASP A 111 19.76 9.76 27.19
CA ASP A 111 18.60 10.35 26.53
C ASP A 111 17.46 9.34 26.37
N ASN A 112 17.78 8.06 26.12
CA ASN A 112 16.77 7.00 26.08
C ASN A 112 16.11 6.78 27.46
N LEU A 113 16.89 6.86 28.54
CA LEU A 113 16.36 6.77 29.90
C LEU A 113 15.42 7.95 30.22
N LYS A 114 15.84 9.18 29.90
CA LYS A 114 14.99 10.38 30.06
C LYS A 114 13.72 10.30 29.22
N LEU A 115 13.82 9.81 27.99
CA LEU A 115 12.67 9.63 27.12
C LEU A 115 11.70 8.57 27.69
N ALA A 116 12.22 7.46 28.21
CA ALA A 116 11.39 6.44 28.85
C ALA A 116 10.68 7.00 30.09
N GLU A 117 11.38 7.77 30.92
CA GLU A 117 10.80 8.44 32.08
C GLU A 117 9.69 9.43 31.66
N PHE A 118 9.94 10.25 30.64
CA PHE A 118 8.93 11.16 30.07
C PHE A 118 7.69 10.39 29.57
N LEU A 119 7.87 9.35 28.75
CA LEU A 119 6.77 8.57 28.18
C LEU A 119 5.94 7.82 29.24
N ASN A 120 6.56 7.48 30.38
CA ASN A 120 5.86 6.85 31.49
C ASN A 120 5.04 7.85 32.33
N ASN A 121 5.50 9.10 32.44
CA ASN A 121 4.91 10.10 33.33
C ASN A 121 3.93 11.06 32.62
N VAL A 122 4.03 11.22 31.31
CA VAL A 122 3.16 12.12 30.54
C VAL A 122 1.72 11.58 30.48
N GLY A 123 0.72 12.44 30.29
CA GLY A 123 -0.71 12.09 30.17
C GLY A 123 -1.08 11.32 28.90
N ASP A 124 -2.24 10.64 28.92
CA ASP A 124 -2.73 9.82 27.80
C ASP A 124 -3.07 10.66 26.55
N ASP A 125 -3.46 11.92 26.74
CA ASP A 125 -3.71 12.91 25.69
C ASP A 125 -2.44 13.19 24.88
N VAL A 126 -1.32 13.44 25.56
CA VAL A 126 -0.03 13.68 24.90
C VAL A 126 0.51 12.39 24.28
N LEU A 127 0.38 11.25 24.94
CA LEU A 127 0.77 9.95 24.36
C LEU A 127 -0.04 9.65 23.09
N SER A 128 -1.34 9.91 23.09
CA SER A 128 -2.20 9.76 21.92
C SER A 128 -1.69 10.64 20.78
N GLU A 129 -1.40 11.92 21.04
CA GLU A 129 -0.82 12.83 20.04
C GLU A 129 0.53 12.34 19.49
N ILE A 130 1.41 11.80 20.35
CA ILE A 130 2.68 11.19 19.92
C ILE A 130 2.41 9.98 19.01
N PHE A 131 1.50 9.09 19.39
CA PHE A 131 1.17 7.90 18.62
C PHE A 131 0.48 8.22 17.30
N LEU A 132 -0.34 9.28 17.22
CA LEU A 132 -0.93 9.75 15.96
C LEU A 132 0.11 10.18 14.92
N ARG A 133 1.29 10.61 15.37
CA ARG A 133 2.43 11.02 14.52
C ARG A 133 3.33 9.87 14.08
N LEU A 134 3.05 8.64 14.53
CA LEU A 134 3.78 7.46 14.06
C LEU A 134 3.63 7.28 12.54
N PRO A 135 4.65 6.76 11.84
CA PRO A 135 4.72 6.81 10.39
C PRO A 135 3.69 5.91 9.67
N ASN A 136 3.14 4.90 10.34
CA ASN A 136 2.14 3.99 9.79
C ASN A 136 1.50 3.14 10.91
N GLY A 137 0.33 2.55 10.63
CA GLY A 137 -0.37 1.71 11.58
C GLY A 137 0.41 0.47 12.04
N ARG A 138 1.33 -0.07 11.22
CA ARG A 138 2.18 -1.20 11.65
C ARG A 138 3.10 -0.79 12.80
N SER A 139 3.71 0.39 12.73
CA SER A 139 4.50 0.94 13.85
C SER A 139 3.61 1.12 15.08
N ALA A 140 2.41 1.71 14.94
CA ALA A 140 1.48 1.86 16.05
C ALA A 140 1.13 0.52 16.71
N LEU A 141 0.84 -0.52 15.93
CA LEU A 141 0.60 -1.86 16.46
C LEU A 141 1.83 -2.45 17.17
N GLN A 142 3.05 -2.23 16.64
CA GLN A 142 4.26 -2.64 17.36
C GLN A 142 4.38 -1.95 18.72
N TYR A 143 4.12 -0.64 18.80
CA TYR A 143 4.14 0.09 20.07
C TYR A 143 3.02 -0.35 21.02
N SER A 144 1.85 -0.75 20.51
CA SER A 144 0.78 -1.30 21.34
C SER A 144 1.19 -2.57 22.11
N SER A 145 2.23 -3.28 21.65
CA SER A 145 2.74 -4.49 22.33
C SER A 145 3.67 -4.20 23.52
N VAL A 146 4.07 -2.94 23.74
CA VAL A 146 5.05 -2.56 24.76
C VAL A 146 4.45 -2.62 26.18
N CYS A 147 3.27 -2.03 26.39
CA CYS A 147 2.59 -2.07 27.68
C CYS A 147 1.07 -1.93 27.52
N LYS A 148 0.31 -2.32 28.57
CA LYS A 148 -1.16 -2.26 28.57
C LYS A 148 -1.71 -0.85 28.34
N ARG A 149 -1.03 0.16 28.88
CA ARG A 149 -1.41 1.57 28.72
C ARG A 149 -1.37 1.99 27.26
N TRP A 150 -0.27 1.71 26.57
CA TRP A 150 -0.12 2.03 25.14
C TRP A 150 -1.08 1.20 24.28
N SER A 151 -1.27 -0.08 24.63
CA SER A 151 -2.27 -0.93 23.99
C SER A 151 -3.68 -0.34 24.08
N SER A 152 -4.08 0.16 25.26
CA SER A 152 -5.39 0.76 25.48
C SER A 152 -5.60 2.02 24.65
N ILE A 153 -4.60 2.92 24.59
CA ILE A 153 -4.68 4.16 23.81
C ILE A 153 -4.77 3.84 22.32
N ILE A 154 -3.91 2.95 21.83
CA ILE A 154 -3.77 2.65 20.39
C ILE A 154 -4.95 1.82 19.86
N SER A 155 -5.58 1.02 20.73
CA SER A 155 -6.76 0.22 20.37
C SER A 155 -8.06 1.01 20.47
N ASP A 156 -8.04 2.24 20.99
CA ASP A 156 -9.23 3.08 21.09
C ASP A 156 -9.79 3.43 19.70
N SER A 157 -11.12 3.36 19.57
CA SER A 157 -11.79 3.58 18.29
C SER A 157 -11.64 5.01 17.77
N ALA A 158 -11.61 6.02 18.67
CA ALA A 158 -11.40 7.41 18.28
C ALA A 158 -9.94 7.64 17.88
N PHE A 159 -8.98 7.03 18.59
CA PHE A 159 -7.58 7.02 18.18
C PHE A 159 -7.42 6.44 16.76
N ILE A 160 -7.96 5.25 16.49
CA ILE A 160 -7.86 4.59 15.18
C ILE A 160 -8.49 5.46 14.09
N HIS A 161 -9.67 6.04 14.37
CA HIS A 161 -10.34 6.94 13.44
C HIS A 161 -9.50 8.17 13.12
N ASN A 162 -8.92 8.82 14.15
CA ASN A 162 -8.07 10.00 13.98
C ASN A 162 -6.75 9.66 13.29
N PHE A 163 -6.18 8.49 13.57
CA PHE A 163 -4.99 8.01 12.88
C PHE A 163 -5.27 7.83 11.39
N ILE A 164 -6.35 7.11 11.05
CA ILE A 164 -6.79 6.95 9.66
C ILE A 164 -7.04 8.33 9.04
N HIS A 165 -7.75 9.23 9.71
CA HIS A 165 -8.03 10.57 9.18
C HIS A 165 -6.76 11.39 8.91
N ILE A 166 -5.79 11.40 9.81
CA ILE A 166 -4.54 12.15 9.62
C ILE A 166 -3.74 11.54 8.46
N HIS A 167 -3.57 10.22 8.46
CA HIS A 167 -2.72 9.54 7.47
C HIS A 167 -3.39 9.38 6.09
N ASP A 168 -4.71 9.22 6.05
CA ASP A 168 -5.52 9.16 4.83
C ASP A 168 -6.15 10.50 4.43
N HIS A 169 -5.96 11.63 5.12
CA HIS A 169 -6.59 12.90 4.71
C HIS A 169 -5.64 14.10 4.79
N MET A 170 -4.77 14.18 5.81
CA MET A 170 -3.79 15.27 5.93
C MET A 170 -2.52 15.00 5.11
N CYS A 171 -2.02 13.76 5.08
CA CYS A 171 -0.94 13.40 4.15
C CYS A 171 -1.37 13.45 2.67
N LEU A 172 -2.68 13.43 2.37
CA LEU A 172 -3.24 13.45 1.01
C LEU A 172 -3.29 14.82 0.35
N ARG A 173 -3.28 15.92 1.12
CA ARG A 173 -3.23 17.28 0.53
C ARG A 173 -1.88 17.60 -0.14
N PHE A 174 -0.95 16.65 -0.19
CA PHE A 174 0.37 16.82 -0.80
C PHE A 174 0.55 16.07 -2.14
N SER A 175 -0.48 15.39 -2.70
CA SER A 175 -0.30 14.59 -3.93
C SER A 175 -1.59 14.36 -4.72
N GLU A 176 -1.64 14.81 -5.98
CA GLU A 176 -2.65 14.39 -6.98
C GLU A 176 -2.56 12.88 -7.32
N ASP A 177 -1.48 12.20 -6.92
CA ASP A 177 -1.15 10.79 -7.24
C ASP A 177 -1.53 9.80 -6.11
N TYR A 178 -2.65 10.05 -5.42
CA TYR A 178 -3.09 9.28 -4.23
C TYR A 178 -2.93 7.76 -4.37
N TYR A 179 -3.41 7.19 -5.47
CA TYR A 179 -3.39 5.74 -5.68
C TYR A 179 -2.02 5.20 -6.15
N ARG A 180 -1.23 5.99 -6.88
CA ARG A 180 0.14 5.60 -7.27
C ARG A 180 1.09 5.58 -6.07
N SER A 181 0.80 6.42 -5.07
CA SER A 181 1.71 6.69 -3.96
C SER A 181 1.51 5.82 -2.71
N ARG A 182 0.50 4.92 -2.68
CA ARG A 182 0.30 4.02 -1.53
C ARG A 182 1.39 2.94 -1.46
N PRO A 183 1.88 2.59 -0.26
CA PRO A 183 2.78 1.46 -0.10
C PRO A 183 2.08 0.17 -0.53
N PHE A 184 2.69 -0.57 -1.44
CA PHE A 184 2.23 -1.88 -1.87
C PHE A 184 3.38 -2.88 -1.95
N MET A 185 3.00 -4.15 -2.04
CA MET A 185 3.84 -5.30 -2.33
C MET A 185 3.17 -6.12 -3.44
N LEU A 186 3.97 -6.55 -4.42
CA LEU A 186 3.59 -7.58 -5.38
C LEU A 186 4.22 -8.89 -4.94
N LEU A 187 3.38 -9.88 -4.68
CA LEU A 187 3.75 -11.20 -4.26
C LEU A 187 3.65 -12.15 -5.44
N PHE A 188 4.76 -12.79 -5.80
CA PHE A 188 4.81 -13.77 -6.89
C PHE A 188 4.81 -15.18 -6.31
N THR A 189 3.82 -15.98 -6.71
CA THR A 189 3.66 -17.39 -6.36
C THR A 189 3.65 -18.23 -7.62
N ARG A 190 4.01 -19.51 -7.52
CA ARG A 190 3.94 -20.42 -8.67
C ARG A 190 2.53 -20.97 -8.83
N TYR A 191 2.06 -21.07 -10.08
CA TYR A 191 0.69 -21.45 -10.38
C TYR A 191 0.54 -22.92 -10.83
N ASP A 192 1.50 -23.46 -11.59
CA ASP A 192 1.32 -24.74 -12.29
C ASP A 192 2.48 -25.74 -12.12
N ARG A 193 2.22 -26.84 -11.40
CA ARG A 193 3.19 -27.95 -11.20
C ARG A 193 3.23 -28.92 -12.41
N TYR A 194 2.25 -28.91 -13.32
CA TYR A 194 2.12 -29.91 -14.40
C TYR A 194 3.12 -29.72 -15.55
N TYR A 195 3.57 -28.49 -15.83
CA TYR A 195 4.48 -28.24 -16.97
C TYR A 195 5.94 -28.62 -16.71
N ARG A 196 6.27 -29.00 -15.47
CA ARG A 196 7.61 -29.44 -15.05
C ARG A 196 7.67 -30.96 -14.79
N SER A 197 6.93 -31.76 -15.57
CA SER A 197 7.04 -33.22 -15.56
C SER A 197 8.42 -33.66 -16.08
N GLY A 198 9.42 -33.62 -15.19
CA GLY A 198 10.79 -34.05 -15.46
C GLY A 198 11.64 -34.14 -14.20
N GLU A 199 11.34 -33.36 -13.15
CA GLU A 199 12.08 -33.42 -11.88
C GLU A 199 11.13 -33.67 -10.71
N SER A 200 11.41 -34.73 -9.99
CA SER A 200 10.70 -35.29 -8.85
C SER A 200 10.88 -34.47 -7.56
N ASP A 201 10.73 -33.14 -7.63
CA ASP A 201 10.73 -32.31 -6.43
C ASP A 201 9.29 -32.12 -5.95
N ASP A 202 8.83 -33.04 -5.11
CA ASP A 202 7.68 -32.84 -4.22
C ASP A 202 8.04 -31.81 -3.13
N ASP A 203 8.39 -30.58 -3.55
CA ASP A 203 8.69 -29.47 -2.66
C ASP A 203 7.38 -28.90 -2.07
N PRO A 204 7.12 -29.03 -0.77
CA PRO A 204 5.93 -28.45 -0.13
C PRO A 204 5.93 -26.92 -0.19
N HIS A 205 7.08 -26.28 -0.42
CA HIS A 205 7.23 -24.84 -0.53
C HIS A 205 7.02 -24.31 -1.97
N TYR A 206 6.63 -25.17 -2.93
CA TYR A 206 6.46 -24.76 -4.33
C TYR A 206 5.51 -23.56 -4.53
N PHE A 207 4.43 -23.49 -3.74
CA PHE A 207 3.44 -22.43 -3.81
C PHE A 207 3.78 -21.22 -2.92
N GLU A 208 4.87 -21.28 -2.15
CA GLU A 208 5.30 -20.15 -1.33
C GLU A 208 5.72 -18.98 -2.22
N PRO A 209 5.57 -17.75 -1.73
CA PRO A 209 6.06 -16.59 -2.44
C PRO A 209 7.57 -16.64 -2.63
N PHE A 210 8.01 -16.70 -3.88
CA PHE A 210 9.43 -16.82 -4.20
C PHE A 210 10.07 -15.48 -4.57
N CYS A 211 9.24 -14.48 -4.96
CA CYS A 211 9.68 -13.14 -5.28
C CYS A 211 8.70 -12.10 -4.71
N GLN A 212 9.24 -10.96 -4.28
CA GLN A 212 8.49 -9.84 -3.72
C GLN A 212 9.01 -8.53 -4.32
N VAL A 213 8.12 -7.71 -4.87
CA VAL A 213 8.44 -6.36 -5.34
C VAL A 213 7.73 -5.34 -4.46
N PHE A 214 8.50 -4.40 -3.91
CA PHE A 214 8.02 -3.36 -3.02
C PHE A 214 8.00 -2.01 -3.75
N SER A 215 6.97 -1.20 -3.50
CA SER A 215 7.09 0.22 -3.82
C SER A 215 8.17 0.88 -2.95
N GLU A 216 8.77 1.98 -3.41
CA GLU A 216 9.83 2.69 -2.66
C GLU A 216 9.42 3.01 -1.22
N LYS A 217 8.16 3.43 -1.01
CA LYS A 217 7.63 3.71 0.32
C LYS A 217 7.52 2.46 1.21
N SER A 218 7.32 1.29 0.62
CA SER A 218 7.27 0.00 1.33
C SER A 218 8.67 -0.54 1.69
N LYS A 219 9.76 -0.05 1.08
CA LYS A 219 11.11 -0.55 1.40
C LYS A 219 11.56 -0.20 2.83
N VAL A 220 11.07 0.90 3.38
CA VAL A 220 11.47 1.42 4.70
C VAL A 220 11.01 0.52 5.87
N PRO A 221 9.77 -0.01 5.92
CA PRO A 221 9.32 -0.88 7.02
C PRO A 221 9.53 -2.39 6.81
N HIS A 222 9.78 -2.88 5.58
CA HIS A 222 9.75 -4.32 5.32
C HIS A 222 11.07 -5.05 5.53
N GLY A 223 12.22 -4.36 5.49
CA GLY A 223 13.53 -5.00 5.59
C GLY A 223 13.79 -5.95 4.41
N GLY A 224 15.01 -6.00 3.88
CA GLY A 224 15.31 -6.76 2.65
C GLY A 224 15.25 -8.30 2.76
N LYS A 225 14.63 -8.88 3.80
CA LYS A 225 14.62 -10.33 4.02
C LYS A 225 13.35 -10.98 3.46
N ARG A 226 13.56 -12.05 2.68
CA ARG A 226 12.55 -13.05 2.30
C ARG A 226 11.98 -13.66 3.57
N SER A 227 10.82 -13.20 4.01
CA SER A 227 10.10 -13.77 5.15
C SER A 227 8.92 -14.57 4.59
N ASN A 228 8.74 -15.80 5.09
CA ASN A 228 7.58 -16.64 4.76
C ASN A 228 6.31 -15.91 5.16
N TYR A 229 5.68 -15.25 4.20
CA TYR A 229 4.66 -14.23 4.44
C TYR A 229 3.44 -14.74 5.24
N LEU A 230 3.24 -16.06 5.27
CA LEU A 230 2.11 -16.74 5.90
C LEU A 230 2.52 -17.76 6.98
N TYR A 231 3.71 -17.63 7.60
CA TYR A 231 4.18 -18.58 8.63
C TYR A 231 3.27 -18.68 9.88
N PHE A 232 2.42 -17.67 10.10
CA PHE A 232 1.50 -17.61 11.25
C PHE A 232 0.21 -18.42 11.02
N MET A 233 0.03 -18.97 9.81
CA MET A 233 -1.12 -19.79 9.47
C MET A 233 -1.03 -21.16 10.17
N PRO A 234 -2.18 -21.78 10.49
CA PRO A 234 -2.21 -23.07 11.21
C PRO A 234 -1.72 -24.26 10.37
N CYS A 235 -1.55 -24.08 9.06
CA CYS A 235 -1.05 -25.09 8.11
C CYS A 235 -0.42 -24.41 6.89
N THR A 236 0.21 -25.20 6.02
CA THR A 236 0.67 -24.72 4.72
C THR A 236 -0.53 -24.31 3.87
N VAL A 237 -0.51 -23.07 3.38
CA VAL A 237 -1.61 -22.51 2.60
C VAL A 237 -1.13 -21.98 1.26
N VAL A 238 -2.04 -22.00 0.29
CA VAL A 238 -1.86 -21.36 -1.02
C VAL A 238 -2.74 -20.11 -1.08
N ILE A 239 -2.20 -19.04 -1.65
CA ILE A 239 -2.94 -17.79 -1.84
C ILE A 239 -3.88 -17.93 -3.03
N LEU A 240 -5.16 -17.65 -2.81
CA LEU A 240 -6.19 -17.69 -3.83
C LEU A 240 -6.46 -16.30 -4.42
N ALA A 241 -6.52 -15.28 -3.57
CA ALA A 241 -6.78 -13.89 -3.96
C ALA A 241 -6.34 -12.93 -2.85
N SER A 242 -6.24 -11.63 -3.16
CA SER A 242 -5.94 -10.57 -2.19
C SER A 242 -6.90 -9.40 -2.33
N TYR A 243 -7.11 -8.68 -1.23
CA TYR A 243 -7.81 -7.40 -1.19
C TYR A 243 -7.14 -6.49 -0.17
N ASN A 244 -6.59 -5.35 -0.61
CA ASN A 244 -5.78 -4.47 0.22
C ASN A 244 -4.72 -5.26 1.02
N ASP A 245 -4.79 -5.27 2.35
CA ASP A 245 -3.89 -5.99 3.26
C ASP A 245 -4.39 -7.37 3.68
N LEU A 246 -5.53 -7.80 3.15
CA LEU A 246 -6.11 -9.10 3.42
C LEU A 246 -5.80 -10.11 2.30
N VAL A 247 -5.65 -11.35 2.70
CA VAL A 247 -5.34 -12.48 1.82
C VAL A 247 -6.40 -13.56 2.02
N LEU A 248 -6.97 -14.03 0.91
CA LEU A 248 -7.76 -15.26 0.87
C LEU A 248 -6.81 -16.41 0.55
N ALA A 249 -6.75 -17.40 1.44
CA ALA A 249 -5.88 -18.55 1.30
C ALA A 249 -6.65 -19.86 1.51
N THR A 250 -6.09 -20.97 1.04
CA THR A 250 -6.65 -22.30 1.28
C THR A 250 -5.59 -23.27 1.74
N SER A 251 -5.95 -24.22 2.60
CA SER A 251 -5.04 -25.29 3.03
C SER A 251 -4.59 -26.13 1.84
N LEU A 252 -3.31 -26.47 1.80
CA LEU A 252 -2.78 -27.53 0.95
C LEU A 252 -3.04 -28.87 1.68
N ASP A 253 -3.71 -29.82 1.05
CA ASP A 253 -3.94 -31.16 1.63
C ASP A 253 -2.70 -32.04 1.36
N ASP A 254 -2.15 -32.64 2.42
CA ASP A 254 -0.93 -33.48 2.35
C ASP A 254 -1.15 -34.76 1.53
N THR A 255 -2.40 -35.14 1.29
CA THR A 255 -2.75 -36.37 0.57
C THR A 255 -2.62 -36.26 -0.96
N HIS A 256 -2.67 -35.04 -1.52
CA HIS A 256 -2.61 -34.82 -2.97
C HIS A 256 -1.86 -33.53 -3.38
N PRO A 257 -0.55 -33.41 -3.10
CA PRO A 257 0.25 -32.21 -3.41
C PRO A 257 0.41 -31.92 -4.92
N LYS A 258 -0.01 -32.86 -5.79
CA LYS A 258 0.16 -32.79 -7.25
C LYS A 258 -1.01 -32.13 -8.00
N HIS A 259 -2.13 -31.90 -7.33
CA HIS A 259 -3.29 -31.28 -7.97
C HIS A 259 -3.39 -29.79 -7.62
N PRO A 260 -3.78 -28.93 -8.58
CA PRO A 260 -3.97 -27.52 -8.31
C PRO A 260 -5.01 -27.31 -7.19
N PRO A 261 -5.02 -26.16 -6.49
CA PRO A 261 -5.90 -25.89 -5.34
C PRO A 261 -7.42 -25.95 -5.65
N PHE A 262 -7.79 -26.30 -6.88
CA PHE A 262 -9.15 -26.36 -7.40
C PHE A 262 -9.83 -27.73 -7.27
N THR A 263 -9.12 -28.78 -6.81
CA THR A 263 -9.70 -30.13 -6.69
C THR A 263 -9.69 -30.71 -5.27
N ALA A 264 -8.81 -30.23 -4.36
CA ALA A 264 -8.60 -30.84 -3.05
C ALA A 264 -8.61 -29.86 -1.85
N ALA A 265 -8.68 -28.55 -2.07
CA ALA A 265 -8.54 -27.58 -0.98
C ALA A 265 -9.88 -27.37 -0.26
N THR A 266 -10.00 -27.88 0.97
CA THR A 266 -11.28 -27.98 1.70
C THR A 266 -11.49 -26.94 2.81
N LYS A 267 -10.42 -26.24 3.24
CA LYS A 267 -10.46 -25.20 4.28
C LYS A 267 -9.92 -23.89 3.75
N ASN A 268 -10.80 -22.90 3.63
CA ASN A 268 -10.46 -21.55 3.20
C ASN A 268 -10.27 -20.65 4.42
N TYR A 269 -9.39 -19.65 4.30
CA TYR A 269 -9.05 -18.71 5.35
C TYR A 269 -9.01 -17.30 4.80
N ILE A 270 -9.48 -16.32 5.59
CA ILE A 270 -9.09 -14.92 5.43
C ILE A 270 -7.99 -14.66 6.45
N CYS A 271 -6.89 -14.08 6.03
CA CYS A 271 -5.83 -13.66 6.95
C CYS A 271 -5.32 -12.25 6.64
N ASN A 272 -4.77 -11.62 7.66
CA ASN A 272 -4.11 -10.32 7.58
C ASN A 272 -2.64 -10.56 7.96
N PRO A 273 -1.74 -10.60 6.98
CA PRO A 273 -0.32 -10.85 7.22
C PRO A 273 0.38 -9.77 8.05
N LEU A 274 -0.21 -8.57 8.18
CA LEU A 274 0.31 -7.51 9.06
C LEU A 274 -0.01 -7.78 10.52
N THR A 275 -1.26 -8.13 10.82
CA THR A 275 -1.72 -8.39 12.19
C THR A 275 -1.50 -9.84 12.62
N LYS A 276 -1.14 -10.72 11.67
CA LYS A 276 -1.02 -12.18 11.84
C LYS A 276 -2.31 -12.85 12.33
N GLN A 277 -3.43 -12.18 12.16
CA GLN A 277 -4.74 -12.74 12.45
C GLN A 277 -5.21 -13.55 11.24
N TRP A 278 -6.01 -14.57 11.52
CA TRP A 278 -6.67 -15.36 10.50
C TRP A 278 -8.03 -15.84 11.01
N LEU A 279 -8.91 -16.14 10.06
CA LEU A 279 -10.24 -16.64 10.29
C LEU A 279 -10.53 -17.76 9.28
N GLU A 280 -10.89 -18.94 9.78
CA GLU A 280 -11.39 -20.02 8.93
C GLU A 280 -12.79 -19.69 8.40
N LEU A 281 -12.96 -19.84 7.10
CA LEU A 281 -14.22 -19.62 6.41
C LEU A 281 -15.06 -20.90 6.40
N PRO A 282 -16.40 -20.78 6.34
CA PRO A 282 -17.28 -21.92 6.12
C PRO A 282 -16.86 -22.74 4.91
N LYS A 283 -16.94 -24.06 5.01
CA LYS A 283 -16.62 -24.96 3.90
C LYS A 283 -17.57 -24.73 2.75
N VAL A 284 -17.01 -24.45 1.57
CA VAL A 284 -17.77 -24.32 0.32
C VAL A 284 -17.36 -25.48 -0.58
N LYS A 285 -18.34 -26.27 -1.04
CA LYS A 285 -18.13 -27.27 -2.10
C LYS A 285 -18.39 -26.61 -3.46
N PRO A 286 -17.37 -26.35 -4.27
CA PRO A 286 -17.59 -25.78 -5.60
C PRO A 286 -18.30 -26.80 -6.50
N LEU A 287 -19.31 -26.35 -7.25
CA LEU A 287 -20.09 -27.21 -8.16
C LEU A 287 -19.41 -27.47 -9.51
N HIS A 288 -18.33 -26.74 -9.83
CA HIS A 288 -17.66 -26.76 -11.14
C HIS A 288 -16.14 -26.64 -11.01
N ILE A 289 -15.42 -27.00 -12.07
CA ILE A 289 -13.98 -26.75 -12.21
C ILE A 289 -13.72 -25.25 -12.07
N ILE A 290 -12.95 -24.86 -11.06
CA ILE A 290 -12.63 -23.46 -10.79
C ILE A 290 -11.50 -23.00 -11.71
N SER A 291 -11.66 -21.82 -12.31
CA SER A 291 -10.64 -21.14 -13.12
C SER A 291 -9.97 -19.97 -12.39
N GLY A 292 -10.51 -19.53 -11.25
CA GLY A 292 -9.90 -18.50 -10.41
C GLY A 292 -10.78 -18.05 -9.24
N TYR A 293 -10.21 -17.17 -8.42
CA TYR A 293 -10.86 -16.56 -7.26
C TYR A 293 -10.73 -15.04 -7.29
N GLY A 294 -11.75 -14.35 -6.78
CA GLY A 294 -11.71 -12.93 -6.44
C GLY A 294 -12.09 -12.74 -4.98
N PHE A 295 -11.55 -11.70 -4.35
CA PHE A 295 -11.83 -11.38 -2.96
C PHE A 295 -12.22 -9.91 -2.80
N VAL A 296 -13.45 -9.67 -2.33
CA VAL A 296 -14.02 -8.33 -2.17
C VAL A 296 -14.35 -8.10 -0.71
N CYS A 297 -14.04 -6.90 -0.25
CA CYS A 297 -14.38 -6.39 1.07
C CYS A 297 -15.29 -5.16 0.88
N GLU A 298 -16.53 -5.25 1.35
CA GLU A 298 -17.55 -4.20 1.22
C GLU A 298 -17.85 -3.61 2.61
N PRO A 299 -17.70 -2.29 2.82
CA PRO A 299 -18.09 -1.67 4.07
C PRO A 299 -19.62 -1.71 4.23
N ILE A 300 -20.11 -2.23 5.36
CA ILE A 300 -21.53 -2.20 5.71
C ILE A 300 -21.78 -0.85 6.41
N CYS A 301 -21.80 0.24 5.63
CA CYS A 301 -22.11 1.56 6.20
C CYS A 301 -23.61 1.66 6.48
N SER A 302 -24.01 1.50 7.74
CA SER A 302 -25.27 2.10 8.18
C SER A 302 -25.01 3.59 8.38
N LYS A 303 -25.61 4.45 7.56
CA LYS A 303 -25.43 5.92 7.56
C LYS A 303 -25.73 6.61 8.91
N LYS A 304 -26.14 5.87 9.94
CA LYS A 304 -26.55 6.40 11.25
C LYS A 304 -25.48 6.35 12.35
N LEU A 305 -24.36 5.61 12.19
CA LEU A 305 -23.43 5.41 13.33
C LEU A 305 -21.94 5.63 13.06
N GLY A 306 -21.50 6.01 11.86
CA GLY A 306 -20.06 6.24 11.62
C GLY A 306 -19.18 4.99 11.87
N CYS A 307 -19.76 3.80 11.99
CA CYS A 307 -19.04 2.58 12.31
C CYS A 307 -18.26 2.08 11.08
N THR A 308 -16.94 2.02 11.22
CA THR A 308 -16.00 1.33 10.34
C THR A 308 -15.89 -0.18 10.63
N SER A 309 -16.64 -0.69 11.62
CA SER A 309 -16.43 -2.04 12.18
C SER A 309 -17.19 -3.17 11.49
N ASN A 310 -18.27 -2.88 10.75
CA ASN A 310 -19.04 -3.92 10.06
C ASN A 310 -18.63 -3.99 8.60
N VAL A 311 -17.98 -5.10 8.25
CA VAL A 311 -17.42 -5.34 6.93
C VAL A 311 -17.98 -6.65 6.39
N ARG A 312 -18.44 -6.64 5.15
CA ARG A 312 -18.89 -7.83 4.43
C ARG A 312 -17.77 -8.32 3.52
N TYR A 313 -17.30 -9.53 3.74
CA TYR A 313 -16.37 -10.20 2.84
C TYR A 313 -17.13 -11.05 1.84
N ARG A 314 -16.72 -11.00 0.57
CA ARG A 314 -17.29 -11.82 -0.51
C ARG A 314 -16.16 -12.50 -1.27
N VAL A 315 -16.23 -13.82 -1.34
CA VAL A 315 -15.38 -14.63 -2.21
C VAL A 315 -16.13 -14.85 -3.52
N VAL A 316 -15.50 -14.46 -4.62
CA VAL A 316 -16.03 -14.66 -5.98
C VAL A 316 -15.32 -15.87 -6.57
N ILE A 317 -16.07 -16.94 -6.85
CA ILE A 317 -15.53 -18.13 -7.49
C ILE A 317 -15.82 -18.03 -8.99
N ILE A 318 -14.78 -18.18 -9.81
CA ILE A 318 -14.93 -18.15 -11.27
C ILE A 318 -14.88 -19.59 -11.77
N GLY A 319 -16.03 -20.10 -12.22
CA GLY A 319 -16.13 -21.45 -12.82
C GLY A 319 -15.67 -21.48 -14.28
N ARG A 320 -15.20 -22.64 -14.73
CA ARG A 320 -14.96 -22.96 -16.15
C ARG A 320 -16.27 -23.42 -16.77
N ALA A 321 -16.79 -22.72 -17.78
CA ALA A 321 -17.98 -23.18 -18.50
C ALA A 321 -17.67 -24.48 -19.28
N HIS A 322 -18.59 -25.44 -19.25
CA HIS A 322 -18.45 -26.74 -19.93
C HIS A 322 -18.52 -26.66 -21.47
N SER A 323 -19.03 -25.57 -22.03
CA SER A 323 -19.19 -25.41 -23.47
C SER A 323 -18.56 -24.11 -23.98
N THR A 324 -17.75 -24.26 -25.03
CA THR A 324 -17.24 -23.21 -25.95
C THR A 324 -16.36 -22.13 -25.35
N ILE A 325 -15.06 -22.41 -25.36
CA ILE A 325 -14.04 -21.79 -26.23
C ILE A 325 -12.70 -22.15 -25.59
N ASN A 326 -11.73 -22.49 -26.42
CA ASN A 326 -10.34 -22.65 -26.04
C ASN A 326 -9.85 -21.45 -25.19
N LEU A 327 -10.05 -21.49 -23.87
CA LEU A 327 -9.37 -20.65 -22.87
C LEU A 327 -7.85 -20.88 -22.86
N LEU A 328 -7.38 -21.76 -23.76
CA LEU A 328 -6.01 -22.16 -24.04
C LEU A 328 -5.72 -22.11 -25.54
N ASP A 329 -6.38 -21.24 -26.33
CA ASP A 329 -5.77 -20.91 -27.63
C ASP A 329 -4.48 -20.14 -27.35
N ARG A 330 -3.34 -20.83 -27.53
CA ARG A 330 -1.99 -20.31 -27.30
C ARG A 330 -1.74 -18.99 -28.06
N ARG A 331 -2.55 -18.69 -29.08
CA ARG A 331 -2.48 -17.49 -29.92
C ARG A 331 -3.28 -16.30 -29.41
N MET A 332 -4.19 -16.48 -28.44
CA MET A 332 -5.13 -15.44 -27.96
C MET A 332 -4.84 -14.87 -26.56
N GLY A 333 -3.78 -15.33 -25.89
CA GLY A 333 -3.33 -14.84 -24.58
C GLY A 333 -4.11 -15.38 -23.39
N LYS A 334 -3.48 -15.32 -22.20
CA LYS A 334 -4.12 -15.71 -20.93
C LYS A 334 -5.18 -14.68 -20.55
N LEU A 335 -6.39 -15.15 -20.27
CA LEU A 335 -7.39 -14.33 -19.59
C LEU A 335 -7.02 -14.21 -18.12
N HIS A 336 -7.05 -13.00 -17.59
CA HIS A 336 -6.80 -12.73 -16.18
C HIS A 336 -8.02 -12.02 -15.58
N LEU A 337 -8.46 -12.49 -14.42
CA LEU A 337 -9.54 -11.88 -13.66
C LEU A 337 -8.97 -11.22 -12.42
N GLY A 338 -9.43 -10.02 -12.12
CA GLY A 338 -9.03 -9.29 -10.92
C GLY A 338 -10.10 -8.29 -10.53
N LEU A 339 -9.86 -7.64 -9.39
CA LEU A 339 -10.79 -6.66 -8.84
C LEU A 339 -10.16 -5.28 -8.86
N VAL A 340 -10.96 -4.28 -9.23
CA VAL A 340 -10.58 -2.87 -9.22
C VAL A 340 -11.71 -2.08 -8.59
N ASN A 341 -11.45 -1.42 -7.46
CA ASN A 341 -12.44 -0.76 -6.61
C ASN A 341 -13.62 -1.67 -6.26
N GLY A 342 -13.33 -2.95 -5.97
CA GLY A 342 -14.35 -3.95 -5.67
C GLY A 342 -15.17 -4.44 -6.88
N GLN A 343 -14.91 -3.95 -8.09
CA GLN A 343 -15.57 -4.38 -9.31
C GLN A 343 -14.72 -5.40 -10.07
N LEU A 344 -15.38 -6.44 -10.61
CA LEU A 344 -14.70 -7.49 -11.35
C LEU A 344 -14.30 -7.01 -12.73
N ARG A 345 -13.02 -7.21 -13.06
CA ARG A 345 -12.45 -6.96 -14.37
C ARG A 345 -11.81 -8.21 -14.95
N LEU A 346 -12.00 -8.36 -16.25
CA LEU A 346 -11.40 -9.38 -17.08
C LEU A 346 -10.40 -8.69 -18.01
N SER A 347 -9.21 -9.24 -18.16
CA SER A 347 -8.27 -8.82 -19.18
C SER A 347 -7.90 -9.95 -20.12
N GLN A 348 -7.60 -9.57 -21.35
CA GLN A 348 -6.95 -10.40 -22.36
C GLN A 348 -5.69 -9.69 -22.83
N PHE A 349 -4.53 -10.34 -22.71
CA PHE A 349 -3.23 -9.79 -23.10
C PHE A 349 -2.46 -10.79 -23.97
N TYR A 350 -2.13 -10.42 -25.21
CA TYR A 350 -1.42 -11.30 -26.15
C TYR A 350 -0.58 -10.51 -27.16
N GLU A 351 0.44 -11.16 -27.70
CA GLU A 351 1.22 -10.67 -28.84
C GLU A 351 0.49 -10.99 -30.15
N ALA A 352 0.37 -10.01 -31.05
CA ALA A 352 -0.28 -10.24 -32.34
C ALA A 352 0.68 -10.92 -33.32
N GLU A 353 0.36 -12.14 -33.78
CA GLU A 353 1.29 -12.97 -34.58
C GLU A 353 1.82 -12.31 -35.87
N ALA A 354 1.05 -11.41 -36.48
CA ALA A 354 1.40 -10.76 -37.75
C ALA A 354 2.00 -9.36 -37.60
N GLN A 355 2.03 -8.78 -36.39
CA GLN A 355 2.37 -7.35 -36.19
C GLN A 355 3.18 -7.16 -34.90
N LYS A 356 4.20 -6.28 -34.90
CA LYS A 356 5.09 -6.02 -33.74
C LYS A 356 4.39 -5.22 -32.61
N TYR A 357 3.24 -5.66 -32.11
CA TYR A 357 2.59 -5.09 -30.93
C TYR A 357 1.79 -6.13 -30.13
N TYR A 358 1.57 -5.81 -28.86
CA TYR A 358 0.68 -6.53 -27.96
C TYR A 358 -0.72 -5.90 -27.97
N VAL A 359 -1.74 -6.75 -27.95
CA VAL A 359 -3.13 -6.37 -27.75
C VAL A 359 -3.47 -6.53 -26.27
N PHE A 360 -4.00 -5.48 -25.67
CA PHE A 360 -4.48 -5.51 -24.29
C PHE A 360 -5.93 -5.03 -24.22
N ARG A 361 -6.84 -5.94 -23.89
CA ARG A 361 -8.26 -5.67 -23.73
C ARG A 361 -8.67 -5.85 -22.29
N VAL A 362 -9.55 -4.96 -21.80
CA VAL A 362 -10.10 -5.03 -20.46
C VAL A 362 -11.61 -4.87 -20.52
N TRP A 363 -12.33 -5.76 -19.86
CA TRP A 363 -13.76 -5.71 -19.66
C TRP A 363 -14.08 -5.54 -18.18
N GLU A 364 -15.15 -4.81 -17.88
CA GLU A 364 -15.68 -4.61 -16.55
C GLU A 364 -17.07 -5.26 -16.46
N LEU A 365 -17.32 -5.99 -15.37
CA LEU A 365 -18.61 -6.63 -15.14
C LEU A 365 -19.58 -5.60 -14.56
N LYS A 366 -20.60 -5.23 -15.32
CA LYS A 366 -21.67 -4.35 -14.83
C LYS A 366 -22.89 -5.16 -14.41
N ASN A 367 -23.24 -5.04 -13.12
CA ASN A 367 -24.53 -5.48 -12.61
C ASN A 367 -25.57 -4.43 -13.02
N LYS A 368 -26.60 -4.83 -13.78
CA LYS A 368 -27.72 -3.93 -14.08
C LYS A 368 -28.70 -4.00 -12.91
N ASN A 369 -29.20 -2.84 -12.47
CA ASN A 369 -30.12 -2.72 -11.32
C ASN A 369 -31.51 -3.36 -11.54
N ASP A 370 -31.80 -3.86 -12.74
CA ASP A 370 -33.10 -4.46 -13.09
C ASP A 370 -32.89 -5.91 -13.58
N ASN A 371 -33.12 -6.92 -12.74
CA ASN A 371 -33.39 -8.35 -13.05
C ASN A 371 -32.70 -9.01 -14.28
N LYS A 372 -31.60 -8.45 -14.77
CA LYS A 372 -30.89 -8.85 -15.98
C LYS A 372 -29.56 -9.44 -15.56
N CYS A 373 -29.15 -10.50 -16.25
CA CYS A 373 -27.85 -11.12 -16.06
C CYS A 373 -26.73 -10.06 -16.19
N PRO A 374 -25.69 -10.16 -15.35
CA PRO A 374 -24.56 -9.24 -15.41
C PRO A 374 -23.89 -9.33 -16.78
N SER A 375 -23.45 -8.18 -17.31
CA SER A 375 -22.87 -8.09 -18.64
C SER A 375 -21.46 -7.52 -18.60
N TRP A 376 -20.54 -8.17 -19.32
CA TRP A 376 -19.18 -7.67 -19.53
C TRP A 376 -19.17 -6.53 -20.53
N VAL A 377 -18.64 -5.38 -20.12
CA VAL A 377 -18.50 -4.18 -20.97
C VAL A 377 -17.03 -3.95 -21.24
N LEU A 378 -16.64 -3.88 -22.52
CA LEU A 378 -15.27 -3.55 -22.91
C LEU A 378 -14.97 -2.10 -22.53
N VAL A 379 -13.99 -1.90 -21.66
CA VAL A 379 -13.59 -0.57 -21.15
C VAL A 379 -12.26 -0.10 -21.73
N TYR A 380 -11.36 -1.02 -22.09
CA TYR A 380 -10.10 -0.71 -22.77
C TYR A 380 -9.82 -1.69 -23.92
N ASN A 381 -9.27 -1.16 -25.00
CA ASN A 381 -8.74 -1.92 -26.13
C ASN A 381 -7.48 -1.22 -26.65
N LEU A 382 -6.33 -1.61 -26.12
CA LEU A 382 -5.06 -0.95 -26.31
C LEU A 382 -4.14 -1.77 -27.22
N LYS A 383 -3.34 -1.07 -28.02
CA LYS A 383 -2.22 -1.63 -28.76
C LYS A 383 -0.93 -1.09 -28.17
N LEU A 384 -0.09 -1.98 -27.67
CA LEU A 384 1.18 -1.67 -27.01
C LEU A 384 2.31 -2.11 -27.91
N ASN A 385 3.13 -1.18 -28.41
CA ASN A 385 4.24 -1.52 -29.30
C ASN A 385 5.18 -2.55 -28.65
N CYS A 386 5.62 -3.54 -29.43
CA CYS A 386 6.66 -4.44 -28.96
C CYS A 386 7.96 -3.63 -28.78
N SER A 387 8.41 -3.48 -27.54
CA SER A 387 9.83 -3.27 -27.28
C SER A 387 10.61 -4.55 -27.64
N GLU A 388 11.93 -4.47 -27.78
CA GLU A 388 12.79 -5.67 -27.84
C GLU A 388 12.55 -6.63 -26.65
N ARG A 389 12.04 -6.09 -25.53
CA ARG A 389 11.71 -6.82 -24.32
C ARG A 389 10.28 -7.36 -24.39
N LYS A 390 10.12 -8.66 -24.10
CA LYS A 390 8.81 -9.32 -23.94
C LYS A 390 8.00 -8.67 -22.82
N MET A 391 6.67 -8.58 -23.00
CA MET A 391 5.76 -8.03 -22.01
C MET A 391 4.78 -9.07 -21.50
N PHE A 392 4.50 -9.05 -20.20
CA PHE A 392 3.50 -9.91 -19.57
C PHE A 392 2.60 -9.08 -18.65
N PHE A 393 1.31 -9.39 -18.68
CA PHE A 393 0.36 -8.84 -17.72
C PHE A 393 0.49 -9.57 -16.38
N LEU A 394 0.63 -8.81 -15.28
CA LEU A 394 0.76 -9.37 -13.93
C LEU A 394 -0.56 -9.29 -13.16
N SER A 395 -1.08 -8.08 -12.95
CA SER A 395 -2.30 -7.85 -12.15
C SER A 395 -2.87 -6.45 -12.42
N PHE A 396 -4.16 -6.27 -12.11
CA PHE A 396 -4.75 -4.94 -12.07
C PHE A 396 -4.31 -4.17 -10.82
N HIS A 397 -4.25 -2.84 -10.89
CA HIS A 397 -4.15 -2.04 -9.68
C HIS A 397 -5.52 -2.04 -8.98
N PRO A 398 -5.64 -2.57 -7.74
CA PRO A 398 -6.93 -2.79 -7.10
C PRO A 398 -7.65 -1.49 -6.75
N ASN A 399 -6.94 -0.37 -6.63
CA ASN A 399 -7.53 0.92 -6.27
C ASN A 399 -7.43 1.98 -7.38
N HIS A 400 -6.82 1.68 -8.53
CA HIS A 400 -6.60 2.66 -9.61
C HIS A 400 -7.11 2.09 -10.92
N THR A 401 -8.21 2.64 -11.43
CA THR A 401 -8.91 2.09 -12.61
C THR A 401 -8.07 2.05 -13.87
N ASN A 402 -7.16 2.99 -14.01
CA ASN A 402 -6.38 3.13 -15.23
C ASN A 402 -4.99 2.49 -15.13
N VAL A 403 -4.58 1.95 -13.97
CA VAL A 403 -3.22 1.44 -13.78
C VAL A 403 -3.23 -0.08 -13.69
N VAL A 404 -2.24 -0.70 -14.32
CA VAL A 404 -1.99 -2.14 -14.25
C VAL A 404 -0.51 -2.42 -14.00
N PHE A 405 -0.20 -3.59 -13.47
CA PHE A 405 1.17 -4.06 -13.33
C PHE A 405 1.55 -4.94 -14.52
N LEU A 406 2.66 -4.60 -15.17
CA LEU A 406 3.22 -5.34 -16.29
C LEU A 406 4.66 -5.75 -15.96
N LEU A 407 5.08 -6.91 -16.45
CA LEU A 407 6.47 -7.35 -16.47
C LEU A 407 7.02 -7.10 -17.88
N ARG A 408 8.01 -6.21 -18.01
CA ARG A 408 8.68 -5.88 -19.27
C ARG A 408 10.13 -6.35 -19.23
N GLY A 409 10.42 -7.49 -19.84
CA GLY A 409 11.66 -8.22 -19.62
C GLY A 409 11.74 -8.67 -18.15
N ASN A 410 12.68 -8.10 -17.39
CA ASN A 410 12.78 -8.31 -15.94
C ASN A 410 12.30 -7.10 -15.13
N GLU A 411 11.82 -6.03 -15.77
CA GLU A 411 11.33 -4.84 -15.07
C GLU A 411 9.85 -5.01 -14.72
N VAL A 412 9.51 -4.83 -13.44
CA VAL A 412 8.12 -4.72 -13.01
C VAL A 412 7.73 -3.25 -13.08
N CYS A 413 6.70 -2.95 -13.86
CA CYS A 413 6.27 -1.59 -14.14
C CYS A 413 4.79 -1.40 -13.83
N GLN A 414 4.45 -0.22 -13.31
CA GLN A 414 3.09 0.32 -13.41
C GLN A 414 2.91 0.92 -14.80
N TYR A 415 1.81 0.54 -15.46
CA TYR A 415 1.41 1.09 -16.74
C TYR A 415 0.07 1.81 -16.59
N ASP A 416 0.08 3.11 -16.87
CA ASP A 416 -1.13 3.90 -16.96
C ASP A 416 -1.75 3.75 -18.35
N MET A 417 -2.90 3.11 -18.43
CA MET A 417 -3.65 2.82 -19.65
C MET A 417 -4.19 4.09 -20.33
N PHE A 418 -4.41 5.17 -19.56
CA PHE A 418 -4.94 6.43 -20.06
C PHE A 418 -3.80 7.33 -20.56
N GLU A 419 -2.79 7.56 -19.73
CA GLU A 419 -1.63 8.37 -20.08
C GLU A 419 -0.63 7.64 -21.00
N LYS A 420 -0.75 6.31 -21.10
CA LYS A 420 0.16 5.41 -21.83
C LYS A 420 1.62 5.52 -21.35
N LYS A 421 1.82 5.76 -20.05
CA LYS A 421 3.14 5.90 -19.42
C LYS A 421 3.52 4.66 -18.63
N TYR A 422 4.81 4.37 -18.59
CA TYR A 422 5.40 3.30 -17.77
C TYR A 422 6.22 3.91 -16.65
N GLU A 423 6.02 3.39 -15.44
CA GLU A 423 6.84 3.71 -14.27
C GLU A 423 7.42 2.41 -13.70
N LYS A 424 8.75 2.33 -13.58
CA LYS A 424 9.41 1.15 -13.01
C LYS A 424 9.22 1.14 -11.50
N VAL A 425 8.68 0.05 -10.98
CA VAL A 425 8.44 -0.13 -9.53
C VAL A 425 9.31 -1.22 -8.91
N GLY A 426 9.96 -2.05 -9.73
CA GLY A 426 10.92 -3.03 -9.24
C GLY A 426 11.51 -3.90 -10.33
N GLU A 427 12.20 -4.94 -9.90
CA GLU A 427 12.81 -5.93 -10.77
C GLU A 427 12.38 -7.32 -10.34
N TYR A 428 12.07 -8.13 -11.33
CA TYR A 428 11.78 -9.54 -11.17
C TYR A 428 13.10 -10.30 -11.15
N ALA A 429 13.38 -10.97 -10.03
CA ALA A 429 14.70 -11.53 -9.74
C ALA A 429 15.01 -12.84 -10.49
N ASP A 430 13.99 -13.58 -10.91
CA ASP A 430 14.15 -14.92 -11.49
C ASP A 430 14.07 -14.93 -13.02
N ARG A 431 14.83 -15.81 -13.66
CA ARG A 431 14.69 -16.08 -15.10
C ARG A 431 13.61 -17.12 -15.32
N ILE A 432 12.35 -16.70 -15.32
CA ILE A 432 11.25 -17.59 -15.74
C ILE A 432 11.11 -17.55 -17.26
N TYR A 433 11.14 -18.74 -17.87
CA TYR A 433 11.05 -18.89 -19.32
C TYR A 433 9.67 -18.48 -19.84
N MET A 434 8.59 -18.85 -19.14
CA MET A 434 7.19 -18.57 -19.53
C MET A 434 6.37 -17.94 -18.37
N PRO A 435 6.61 -16.66 -18.01
CA PRO A 435 5.98 -16.01 -16.86
C PRO A 435 4.45 -16.09 -16.80
N TRP A 436 3.77 -16.16 -17.96
CA TRP A 436 2.32 -16.18 -18.02
C TRP A 436 1.70 -17.53 -17.61
N ILE A 437 2.45 -18.63 -17.70
CA ILE A 437 1.99 -19.97 -17.31
C ILE A 437 2.30 -20.19 -15.83
N ASP A 438 3.54 -19.88 -15.44
CA ASP A 438 4.10 -20.34 -14.18
C ASP A 438 3.81 -19.42 -12.99
N ILE A 439 3.42 -18.16 -13.22
CA ILE A 439 3.34 -17.14 -12.16
C ILE A 439 1.89 -16.71 -11.92
N SER A 440 1.53 -16.64 -10.64
CA SER A 440 0.43 -15.83 -10.12
C SER A 440 0.99 -14.62 -9.38
N THR A 441 0.32 -13.48 -9.52
CA THR A 441 0.68 -12.23 -8.84
C THR A 441 -0.46 -11.80 -7.94
N HIS A 442 -0.14 -11.57 -6.66
CA HIS A 442 -1.09 -11.04 -5.68
C HIS A 442 -0.60 -9.68 -5.22
N THR A 443 -1.42 -8.65 -5.41
CA THR A 443 -1.09 -7.30 -4.97
C THR A 443 -1.63 -7.05 -3.57
N ILE A 444 -0.76 -6.61 -2.68
CA ILE A 444 -1.07 -6.29 -1.30
C ILE A 444 -0.81 -4.82 -1.07
N PHE A 445 -1.85 -4.09 -0.67
CA PHE A 445 -1.75 -2.67 -0.33
C PHE A 445 -1.80 -2.51 1.17
N TYR A 446 -0.96 -1.63 1.68
CA TYR A 446 -0.92 -1.32 3.10
C TYR A 446 -1.82 -0.11 3.37
N PRO A 447 -3.00 -0.30 4.00
CA PRO A 447 -3.82 0.82 4.46
C PRO A 447 -3.09 1.56 5.60
N SER A 448 -3.54 2.79 5.89
CA SER A 448 -3.02 3.57 7.01
C SER A 448 -3.20 2.86 8.35
N TRP A 449 -4.29 2.11 8.49
CA TRP A 449 -4.53 1.19 9.60
C TRP A 449 -4.91 -0.20 9.09
N PRO A 450 -4.35 -1.30 9.65
CA PRO A 450 -4.67 -2.65 9.17
C PRO A 450 -6.15 -2.98 9.25
N THR A 451 -6.65 -3.66 8.22
CA THR A 451 -8.04 -4.09 8.15
C THR A 451 -8.28 -5.17 9.22
N PRO A 452 -9.24 -4.95 10.15
CA PRO A 452 -9.54 -5.93 11.17
C PRO A 452 -10.14 -7.19 10.55
N ILE A 453 -9.83 -8.34 11.14
CA ILE A 453 -10.54 -9.59 10.84
C ILE A 453 -11.63 -9.76 11.91
N PRO A 454 -12.91 -9.94 11.53
CA PRO A 454 -13.95 -10.15 12.52
C PRO A 454 -13.66 -11.38 13.37
N ALA A 455 -13.87 -11.27 14.68
CA ALA A 455 -14.01 -12.46 15.52
C ALA A 455 -15.35 -13.12 15.18
N LEU A 456 -15.36 -14.45 15.00
CA LEU A 456 -16.62 -15.18 14.97
C LEU A 456 -17.35 -14.94 16.30
N PRO A 457 -18.67 -14.69 16.31
CA PRO A 457 -19.42 -14.68 17.55
C PRO A 457 -19.18 -16.03 18.24
N SER A 458 -18.67 -15.98 19.47
CA SER A 458 -18.53 -17.17 20.30
C SER A 458 -19.91 -17.81 20.42
N THR A 459 -20.07 -19.02 19.91
CA THR A 459 -21.26 -19.82 20.19
C THR A 459 -21.35 -19.98 21.71
N PRO A 460 -22.46 -19.59 22.36
CA PRO A 460 -22.60 -19.81 23.79
C PRO A 460 -22.46 -21.30 24.06
N ILE A 461 -21.50 -21.65 24.92
CA ILE A 461 -21.30 -23.01 25.41
C ILE A 461 -22.61 -23.45 26.04
N PRO A 462 -23.25 -24.56 25.60
CA PRO A 462 -24.43 -25.08 26.27
C PRO A 462 -24.04 -25.37 27.72
N ALA A 463 -24.77 -24.76 28.67
CA ALA A 463 -24.56 -25.05 30.09
C ALA A 463 -24.66 -26.57 30.30
N LEU A 464 -23.63 -27.17 30.91
CA LEU A 464 -23.73 -28.56 31.34
C LEU A 464 -24.92 -28.66 32.32
N PRO A 465 -25.76 -29.71 32.20
CA PRO A 465 -26.82 -29.92 33.17
C PRO A 465 -26.18 -30.15 34.55
N SER A 466 -26.66 -29.41 35.55
CA SER A 466 -26.31 -29.62 36.95
C SER A 466 -26.73 -31.02 37.37
N GLY A 467 -25.76 -31.87 37.67
CA GLY A 467 -25.94 -33.15 38.37
C GLY A 467 -26.07 -32.95 39.87
#